data_AF-A0A661X861-F1
#
_entry.id   AF-A0A661X861-F1
#
_cell.length_a   1.000
_cell.length_b   1.000
_cell.length_c   1.000
_cell.angle_alpha   90.00
_cell.angle_beta   90.00
_cell.angle_gamma   90.00
#
_symmetry.space_group_name_H-M   'P 1'
#
loop_
_entity.id
_entity.type
_entity.pdbx_description
1 polymer ?
#
loop_
_entity_poly.entity_id
_entity_poly.type
_entity_poly.pdbx_seq_one_letter_code
_entity_poly.pdbx_strand_id
1 'polypeptide(L)'
;KANDRLLQWIRERFENKQKIAAICAAPTVLHRAGITDHLELTSYPSEKEVFTNSKYLEQPVVKDGQVITSRGVGTALAFGLAIIEELQGKEKAQTVAERILFKAEC
;
A
#
# COMPACT_ATOMS: atom_id res chain seq x y z
N LYS A 1 22.27 -1.53 3.66
CA LYS A 1 22.06 -1.09 5.07
C LYS A 1 20.68 -0.47 5.17
N ALA A 2 19.95 -0.73 6.26
CA ALA A 2 18.72 0.01 6.55
C ALA A 2 19.04 1.50 6.74
N ASN A 3 18.17 2.39 6.26
CA ASN A 3 18.29 3.82 6.47
C ASN A 3 17.43 4.19 7.67
N ASP A 4 18.06 4.36 8.84
CA ASP A 4 17.36 4.57 10.11
C ASP A 4 16.50 5.84 10.09
N ARG A 5 16.97 6.89 9.40
CA ARG A 5 16.20 8.13 9.21
C ARG A 5 14.89 7.87 8.46
N LEU A 6 14.90 7.01 7.45
CA LEU A 6 13.69 6.63 6.72
C LEU A 6 12.73 5.83 7.62
N LEU A 7 13.25 4.87 8.39
CA LEU A 7 12.41 4.04 9.28
C LEU A 7 11.74 4.89 10.35
N GLN A 8 12.48 5.82 10.97
CA GLN A 8 11.91 6.77 11.92
C GLN A 8 10.86 7.68 11.23
N TRP A 9 11.17 8.19 10.04
CA TRP A 9 10.24 9.03 9.29
C TRP A 9 8.92 8.31 9.01
N ILE A 10 8.96 7.02 8.65
CA ILE A 10 7.76 6.19 8.43
C ILE A 10 6.95 6.02 9.72
N ARG A 11 7.61 5.69 10.86
CA ARG A 11 6.94 5.53 12.16
C ARG A 11 6.19 6.78 12.58
N GLU A 12 6.86 7.94 12.52
CA GLU A 12 6.25 9.23 12.85
C GLU A 12 5.01 9.52 11.99
N ARG A 13 5.01 9.12 10.71
CA ARG A 13 3.88 9.36 9.79
C ARG A 13 2.72 8.42 10.15
N PHE A 14 3.06 7.20 10.53
CA PHE A 14 2.08 6.21 10.99
C PHE A 14 1.41 6.66 12.29
N GLU A 15 2.18 7.08 13.29
CA GLU A 15 1.66 7.59 14.58
C GLU A 15 0.77 8.83 14.40
N ASN A 16 1.13 9.72 13.46
CA ASN A 16 0.34 10.91 13.13
C ASN A 16 -0.86 10.62 12.20
N LYS A 17 -1.24 9.35 12.02
CA LYS A 17 -2.37 8.92 11.18
C LYS A 17 -2.28 9.37 9.71
N GLN A 18 -1.08 9.63 9.21
CA GLN A 18 -0.86 10.04 7.82
C GLN A 18 -0.97 8.84 6.88
N LYS A 19 -1.40 9.09 5.65
CA LYS A 19 -1.51 8.07 4.61
C LYS A 19 -0.12 7.56 4.21
N ILE A 20 0.04 6.25 4.18
CA ILE A 20 1.27 5.56 3.78
C ILE A 20 0.91 4.55 2.69
N ALA A 21 1.60 4.62 1.55
CA ALA A 21 1.36 3.73 0.44
C ALA A 21 2.67 3.01 0.04
N ALA A 22 2.62 1.68 -0.11
CA ALA A 22 3.78 0.87 -0.44
C ALA A 22 3.44 -0.25 -1.44
N ILE A 23 4.25 -0.39 -2.51
CA ILE A 23 4.01 -1.35 -3.59
C ILE A 23 5.22 -2.26 -3.79
N CYS A 24 4.97 -3.47 -4.30
CA CYS A 24 6.00 -4.44 -4.65
C CYS A 24 6.78 -4.90 -3.40
N ALA A 25 8.10 -4.67 -3.34
CA ALA A 25 8.92 -5.01 -2.17
C ALA A 25 8.88 -3.94 -1.06
N ALA A 26 8.33 -2.75 -1.33
CA ALA A 26 8.32 -1.64 -0.36
C ALA A 26 7.59 -1.94 0.96
N PRO A 27 6.53 -2.78 1.03
CA PRO A 27 5.94 -3.18 2.30
C PRO A 27 6.93 -3.79 3.30
N THR A 28 8.04 -4.40 2.84
CA THR A 28 9.10 -4.91 3.73
C THR A 28 9.81 -3.80 4.50
N VAL A 29 9.81 -2.58 3.97
CA VAL A 29 10.35 -1.39 4.66
C VAL A 29 9.40 -0.97 5.78
N LEU A 30 8.09 -1.08 5.58
CA LEU A 30 7.09 -0.84 6.63
C LEU A 30 7.22 -1.89 7.74
N HIS A 31 7.47 -3.16 7.38
CA HIS A 31 7.74 -4.22 8.34
C HIS A 31 9.00 -3.91 9.18
N ARG A 32 10.10 -3.49 8.54
CA ARG A 32 11.30 -3.02 9.26
C ARG A 32 11.05 -1.78 10.12
N ALA A 33 10.08 -0.95 9.75
CA ALA A 33 9.62 0.15 10.58
C ALA A 33 8.74 -0.31 11.76
N GLY A 34 8.35 -1.59 11.84
CA GLY A 34 7.59 -2.15 12.96
C GLY A 34 6.12 -1.73 12.98
N ILE A 35 5.54 -1.38 11.83
CA ILE A 35 4.16 -0.86 11.74
C ILE A 35 3.19 -1.84 11.07
N THR A 36 3.62 -3.02 10.65
CA THR A 36 2.80 -3.96 9.86
C THR A 36 2.07 -5.00 10.69
N ASP A 37 2.41 -5.15 11.97
CA ASP A 37 1.83 -6.18 12.81
C ASP A 37 0.33 -5.99 12.94
N HIS A 38 -0.42 -7.07 12.79
CA HIS A 38 -1.89 -7.13 12.78
C HIS A 38 -2.60 -6.38 11.64
N LEU A 39 -1.87 -5.71 10.74
CA LEU A 39 -2.47 -5.07 9.57
C LEU A 39 -2.87 -6.07 8.49
N GLU A 40 -3.92 -5.75 7.74
CA GLU A 40 -4.19 -6.33 6.43
C GLU A 40 -3.27 -5.69 5.38
N LEU A 41 -2.52 -6.53 4.65
CA LEU A 41 -1.61 -6.02 3.62
C LEU A 41 -1.35 -7.03 2.50
N THR A 42 -0.71 -6.55 1.44
CA THR A 42 -0.14 -7.37 0.39
C THR A 42 1.26 -6.86 0.01
N SER A 43 2.01 -7.67 -0.75
CA SER A 43 3.32 -7.29 -1.28
C SER A 43 3.61 -8.05 -2.57
N TYR A 44 4.83 -7.88 -3.09
CA TYR A 44 5.34 -8.76 -4.12
C TYR A 44 5.39 -10.21 -3.58
N PRO A 45 5.05 -11.24 -4.39
CA PRO A 45 4.86 -12.60 -3.88
C PRO A 45 6.07 -13.20 -3.17
N SER A 46 7.30 -12.88 -3.59
CA SER A 46 8.53 -13.39 -2.95
C SER A 46 8.74 -12.85 -1.53
N GLU A 47 8.09 -11.75 -1.16
CA GLU A 47 8.25 -11.12 0.15
C GLU A 47 7.19 -11.57 1.17
N LYS A 48 6.27 -12.45 0.79
CA LYS A 48 5.14 -12.90 1.62
C LYS A 48 5.58 -13.42 3.00
N GLU A 49 6.69 -14.16 3.03
CA GLU A 49 7.21 -14.79 4.25
C GLU A 49 7.71 -13.78 5.30
N VAL A 50 7.90 -12.51 4.93
CA VAL A 50 8.29 -11.44 5.86
C VAL A 50 7.15 -11.08 6.82
N PHE A 51 5.89 -11.27 6.41
CA PHE A 51 4.72 -10.73 7.10
C PHE A 51 4.00 -11.79 7.95
N THR A 52 4.73 -12.41 8.88
CA THR A 52 4.20 -13.51 9.71
C THR A 52 3.14 -13.08 10.72
N ASN A 53 3.18 -11.83 11.18
CA ASN A 53 2.24 -11.27 12.17
C ASN A 53 1.14 -10.40 11.53
N SER A 54 1.09 -10.31 10.20
CA SER A 54 0.10 -9.53 9.46
C SER A 54 -0.94 -10.45 8.83
N LYS A 55 -2.13 -9.93 8.52
CA LYS A 55 -3.12 -10.63 7.71
C LYS A 55 -2.78 -10.42 6.23
N TYR A 56 -1.96 -11.32 5.68
CA TYR A 56 -1.52 -11.25 4.28
C TYR A 56 -2.67 -11.62 3.32
N LEU A 57 -3.00 -10.71 2.41
CA LEU A 57 -4.01 -10.91 1.37
C LEU A 57 -3.37 -10.90 -0.01
N GLU A 58 -3.95 -11.67 -0.92
CA GLU A 58 -3.47 -11.85 -2.29
C GLU A 58 -4.18 -10.95 -3.31
N GLN A 59 -4.78 -9.86 -2.84
CA GLN A 59 -5.51 -8.88 -3.66
C GLN A 59 -4.56 -7.91 -4.37
N PRO A 60 -4.96 -7.32 -5.52
CA PRO A 60 -4.14 -6.31 -6.22
C PRO A 60 -3.78 -5.10 -5.36
N VAL A 61 -4.71 -4.67 -4.51
CA VAL A 61 -4.56 -3.58 -3.54
C VAL A 61 -5.24 -3.98 -2.24
N VAL A 62 -4.61 -3.69 -1.12
CA VAL A 62 -5.17 -3.87 0.22
C VAL A 62 -5.11 -2.54 0.95
N LYS A 63 -6.22 -2.14 1.58
CA LYS A 63 -6.33 -0.92 2.39
C LYS A 63 -6.66 -1.31 3.82
N ASP A 64 -5.83 -0.87 4.77
CA ASP A 64 -6.10 -0.99 6.20
C ASP A 64 -5.85 0.36 6.88
N GLY A 65 -6.93 1.03 7.25
CA GLY A 65 -6.92 2.38 7.82
C GLY A 65 -6.19 3.40 6.94
N GLN A 66 -4.97 3.76 7.33
CA GLN A 66 -4.13 4.73 6.63
C GLN A 66 -3.06 4.10 5.72
N VAL A 67 -2.93 2.77 5.75
CA VAL A 67 -1.93 2.03 4.98
C VAL A 67 -2.57 1.44 3.73
N ILE A 68 -1.96 1.69 2.58
CA ILE A 68 -2.37 1.14 1.28
C ILE A 68 -1.19 0.33 0.74
N THR A 69 -1.41 -0.95 0.44
CA THR A 69 -0.37 -1.81 -0.13
C THR A 69 -0.80 -2.44 -1.45
N SER A 70 0.18 -2.79 -2.30
CA SER A 70 -0.08 -3.41 -3.60
C SER A 70 1.05 -4.34 -4.05
N ARG A 71 0.74 -5.28 -4.95
CA ARG A 71 1.59 -6.44 -5.28
C ARG A 71 2.77 -6.14 -6.19
N GLY A 72 2.64 -5.31 -7.21
CA GLY A 72 3.73 -5.06 -8.15
C GLY A 72 3.34 -4.22 -9.36
N VAL A 73 4.19 -4.19 -10.38
CA VAL A 73 3.97 -3.34 -11.57
C VAL A 73 2.64 -3.63 -12.27
N GLY A 74 2.22 -4.90 -12.32
CA GLY A 74 0.93 -5.30 -12.92
C GLY A 74 -0.29 -4.75 -12.17
N THR A 75 -0.12 -4.28 -10.94
CA THR A 75 -1.19 -3.72 -10.10
C THR A 75 -1.00 -2.21 -9.86
N ALA A 76 -0.05 -1.57 -10.54
CA ALA A 76 0.29 -0.16 -10.32
C ALA A 76 -0.86 0.81 -10.66
N LEU A 77 -1.65 0.53 -11.70
CA LEU A 77 -2.83 1.34 -12.04
C LEU A 77 -3.91 1.25 -10.96
N ALA A 78 -4.25 0.03 -10.52
CA ALA A 78 -5.19 -0.18 -9.43
C ALA A 78 -4.72 0.50 -8.13
N PHE A 79 -3.43 0.41 -7.82
CA PHE A 79 -2.80 1.07 -6.67
C PHE A 79 -2.89 2.60 -6.75
N GLY A 80 -2.55 3.19 -7.90
CA GLY A 80 -2.65 4.63 -8.12
C GLY A 80 -4.09 5.13 -7.99
N LEU A 81 -5.06 4.39 -8.55
CA LEU A 81 -6.48 4.72 -8.42
C LEU A 81 -6.97 4.62 -6.97
N ALA A 82 -6.52 3.63 -6.20
CA ALA A 82 -6.85 3.51 -4.79
C ALA A 82 -6.28 4.68 -3.97
N ILE A 83 -5.09 5.19 -4.30
CA ILE A 83 -4.52 6.40 -3.69
C ILE A 83 -5.36 7.63 -4.05
N ILE A 84 -5.75 7.79 -5.32
CA ILE A 84 -6.59 8.91 -5.75
C ILE A 84 -7.94 8.87 -5.03
N GLU A 85 -8.56 7.70 -4.91
CA GLU A 85 -9.81 7.53 -4.19
C GLU A 85 -9.68 7.98 -2.72
N GLU A 86 -8.59 7.59 -2.06
CA GLU A 86 -8.36 7.92 -0.66
C GLU A 86 -8.10 9.43 -0.43
N LEU A 87 -7.49 10.10 -1.41
CA LEU A 87 -7.11 11.51 -1.29
C LEU A 87 -8.16 12.47 -1.85
N GLN A 88 -8.93 12.06 -2.86
CA GLN A 88 -9.78 12.93 -3.68
C GLN A 88 -11.19 12.36 -3.89
N GLY A 89 -11.49 11.19 -3.34
CA GLY A 89 -12.78 10.53 -3.45
C GLY A 89 -12.95 9.67 -4.71
N LYS A 90 -13.97 8.81 -4.65
CA LYS A 90 -14.26 7.78 -5.65
C LYS A 90 -14.54 8.34 -7.05
N GLU A 91 -15.27 9.45 -7.15
CA GLU A 91 -15.60 10.10 -8.42
C GLU A 91 -14.33 10.51 -9.18
N LYS A 92 -13.33 11.06 -8.46
CA LYS A 92 -12.07 11.48 -9.08
C LYS A 92 -11.27 10.28 -9.58
N ALA A 93 -11.22 9.20 -8.79
CA ALA A 93 -10.57 7.97 -9.21
C ALA A 93 -11.23 7.38 -10.47
N GLN A 94 -12.56 7.33 -10.52
CA GLN A 94 -13.31 6.88 -11.70
C GLN A 94 -13.04 7.74 -12.93
N THR A 95 -13.08 9.07 -12.79
CA THR A 95 -12.76 10.01 -13.87
C THR A 95 -11.35 9.77 -14.43
N VAL A 96 -10.36 9.53 -13.56
CA VAL A 96 -8.98 9.25 -13.99
C VAL A 96 -8.91 7.90 -14.70
N ALA A 97 -9.55 6.86 -14.15
CA ALA A 97 -9.60 5.52 -14.75
C ALA A 97 -10.18 5.54 -16.18
N GLU A 98 -11.30 6.26 -16.37
CA GLU A 98 -11.93 6.44 -17.68
C GLU A 98 -11.00 7.14 -18.69
N ARG A 99 -10.32 8.21 -18.25
CA ARG A 99 -9.40 8.97 -19.12
C ARG A 99 -8.19 8.18 -19.59
N ILE A 100 -7.76 7.19 -18.80
CA ILE A 100 -6.65 6.29 -19.17
C ILE A 100 -7.13 4.96 -19.77
N LEU A 101 -8.44 4.84 -20.06
CA LEU A 101 -9.07 3.64 -20.61
C LEU A 101 -8.83 2.38 -19.75
N PHE A 102 -8.75 2.54 -18.43
CA PHE A 102 -8.54 1.44 -17.50
C PHE A 102 -9.86 1.02 -16.86
N LYS A 103 -10.22 -0.26 -17.00
CA LYS A 103 -11.33 -0.87 -16.25
C LYS A 103 -10.78 -1.43 -14.95
N ALA A 104 -11.00 -0.73 -13.85
CA ALA A 104 -10.80 -1.33 -12.53
C ALA A 104 -11.89 -2.39 -12.33
N GLU A 105 -11.49 -3.63 -12.09
CA GLU A 105 -12.41 -4.65 -11.58
C GLU A 105 -12.82 -4.22 -10.17
N CYS A 106 -14.10 -3.88 -9.99
CA CYS A 106 -14.70 -3.47 -8.72
C CYS A 106 -14.74 -4.63 -7.72
#